data_AF-A0A3N5TX88-F1
#
_entry.id   AF-A0A3N5TX88-F1
#
_cell.length_a   1.000
_cell.length_b   1.000
_cell.length_c   1.000
_cell.angle_alpha   90.00
_cell.angle_beta   90.00
_cell.angle_gamma   90.00
#
_symmetry.space_group_name_H-M   'P 1'
#
loop_
_entity.id
_entity.type
_entity.pdbx_description
1 polymer ?
#
loop_
_entity_poly.entity_id
_entity_poly.type
_entity_poly.pdbx_seq_one_letter_code
_entity_poly.pdbx_strand_id
1 'polypeptide(L)' 'MMRPRDPATEWEFFRTEQGKTLRVDESDEGALSVDVLKEGVWSEAPYGMIGLRLSAGSRSLTAAEILALPL' A
#
# COMPACT_ATOMS: atom_id res chain seq x y z
N MET A 1 -16.62 -7.07 10.91
CA MET A 1 -15.73 -6.51 11.95
C MET A 1 -14.37 -6.31 11.32
N MET A 2 -13.86 -5.09 11.34
CA MET A 2 -12.52 -4.75 10.85
C MET A 2 -11.51 -5.27 11.89
N ARG A 3 -10.62 -6.18 11.50
CA ARG A 3 -9.59 -6.71 12.43
C ARG A 3 -8.68 -5.54 12.88
N PRO A 4 -8.25 -5.50 14.15
CA PRO A 4 -7.24 -4.54 14.58
C PRO A 4 -5.95 -4.84 13.81
N ARG A 5 -5.39 -3.82 13.13
CA ARG A 5 -4.14 -3.91 12.38
C ARG A 5 -3.00 -4.19 13.36
N ASP A 6 -2.18 -5.19 13.05
CA ASP A 6 -1.01 -5.53 13.84
C ASP A 6 0.08 -4.44 13.66
N PRO A 7 0.67 -3.90 14.75
CA PRO A 7 1.68 -2.85 14.65
C PRO A 7 3.03 -3.35 14.12
N ALA A 8 3.22 -4.67 13.96
CA ALA A 8 4.45 -5.27 13.44
C ALA A 8 4.43 -5.53 11.92
N THR A 9 3.33 -5.21 11.24
CA THR A 9 3.22 -5.38 9.79
C THR A 9 4.08 -4.35 9.05
N GLU A 10 5.18 -4.80 8.42
CA GLU A 10 5.98 -3.99 7.50
C GLU A 10 5.20 -3.77 6.19
N TRP A 11 4.38 -2.71 6.17
CA TRP A 11 3.76 -2.27 4.93
C TRP A 11 4.82 -1.86 3.91
N GLU A 12 4.77 -2.44 2.72
CA GLU A 12 5.55 -1.98 1.58
C GLU A 12 4.80 -0.86 0.86
N PHE A 13 5.50 0.24 0.56
CA PHE A 13 4.89 1.42 -0.06
C PHE A 13 5.33 1.58 -1.50
N PHE A 14 4.36 1.84 -2.38
CA PHE A 14 4.61 2.00 -3.81
C PHE A 14 3.95 3.26 -4.36
N ARG A 15 4.57 3.84 -5.39
CA ARG A 15 3.95 4.85 -6.24
C ARG A 15 3.81 4.33 -7.65
N THR A 16 2.58 4.33 -8.14
CA THR A 16 2.28 3.93 -9.51
C THR A 16 2.63 5.05 -10.50
N GLU A 17 2.77 4.70 -11.78
CA GLU A 17 2.97 5.68 -12.87
C GLU A 17 1.88 6.75 -12.92
N GLN A 18 0.65 6.38 -12.54
CA GLN A 18 -0.50 7.29 -12.47
C GLN A 18 -0.49 8.19 -11.22
N GLY A 19 0.58 8.14 -10.41
CA GLY A 19 0.74 8.93 -9.20
C GLY A 19 -0.02 8.42 -7.97
N LYS A 20 -0.65 7.24 -8.05
CA LYS A 20 -1.35 6.65 -6.89
C LYS A 20 -0.32 6.13 -5.91
N THR A 21 -0.55 6.38 -4.61
CA THR A 21 0.28 5.80 -3.55
C THR A 21 -0.45 4.61 -2.97
N LEU A 22 0.24 3.46 -2.93
CA LEU A 22 -0.27 2.20 -2.41
C LEU A 22 0.56 1.80 -1.20
N ARG A 23 -0.07 1.12 -0.24
CA ARG A 23 0.63 0.31 0.74
C ARG A 23 0.13 -1.12 0.64
N VAL A 24 1.06 -2.06 0.70
CA VAL A 24 0.80 -3.49 0.56
C VAL A 24 1.29 -4.19 1.81
N ASP A 25 0.45 -5.05 2.35
CA ASP A 25 0.79 -5.97 3.42
C ASP A 25 0.65 -7.39 2.86
N GLU A 26 1.61 -8.25 3.17
CA GLU A 26 1.59 -9.67 2.84
C GLU A 26 1.64 -10.44 4.16
N SER A 27 0.54 -11.08 4.49
CA SER A 27 0.47 -11.97 5.66
C SER A 27 1.35 -13.20 5.47
N ASP A 28 1.75 -13.85 6.58
CA ASP A 28 2.54 -15.08 6.56
C ASP A 28 1.87 -16.24 5.77
N GLU A 29 0.54 -16.18 5.61
CA GLU A 29 -0.27 -17.15 4.86
C GLU A 29 -0.36 -16.81 3.36
N GLY A 30 0.31 -15.74 2.91
CA GLY A 30 0.32 -15.27 1.52
C GLY A 30 -0.90 -14.45 1.11
N ALA A 31 -1.78 -14.09 2.05
CA ALA A 31 -2.87 -13.15 1.77
C ALA A 31 -2.31 -11.73 1.64
N LEU A 32 -2.73 -11.04 0.58
CA LEU A 32 -2.30 -9.68 0.27
C LEU A 32 -3.40 -8.68 0.60
N SER A 33 -3.06 -7.66 1.38
CA SER A 33 -3.88 -6.50 1.67
C SER A 33 -3.32 -5.29 0.93
N VAL A 34 -4.16 -4.51 0.26
CA VAL A 34 -3.71 -3.30 -0.44
C VAL A 34 -4.61 -2.14 -0.06
N ASP A 35 -3.98 -1.07 0.42
CA ASP A 35 -4.65 0.21 0.58
C ASP A 35 -4.11 1.22 -0.42
N VAL A 36 -4.99 2.12 -0.88
CA VAL A 36 -4.65 3.28 -1.70
C VAL A 36 -4.86 4.56 -0.89
N LEU A 37 -3.89 5.46 -0.96
CA LEU A 37 -4.01 6.79 -0.40
C LEU A 37 -4.85 7.68 -1.34
N LYS A 38 -5.98 8.16 -0.84
CA LYS A 38 -6.85 9.09 -1.56
C LYS A 38 -7.29 10.20 -0.61
N GLU A 39 -7.10 11.45 -1.03
CA GLU A 39 -7.53 12.63 -0.25
C GLU A 39 -7.01 12.64 1.19
N GLY A 40 -5.77 12.16 1.39
CA GLY A 40 -5.15 12.08 2.71
C GLY A 40 -5.59 10.90 3.57
N VAL A 41 -6.47 10.03 3.06
CA VAL A 41 -7.01 8.88 3.79
C VAL A 41 -6.63 7.58 3.09
N TRP A 42 -6.18 6.60 3.88
CA TRP A 42 -5.94 5.23 3.41
C TRP A 42 -7.26 4.46 3.32
N SER A 43 -7.57 3.95 2.13
CA SER A 43 -8.78 3.15 1.90
C SER A 43 -8.41 1.83 1.24
N GLU A 44 -9.15 0.76 1.55
CA GLU A 44 -8.98 -0.54 0.91
C GLU A 44 -9.10 -0.40 -0.61
N ALA A 45 -8.10 -0.90 -1.33
CA ALA A 45 -8.07 -0.84 -2.78
C ALA A 45 -8.98 -1.96 -3.35
N PRO A 46 -9.69 -1.70 -4.46
CA PRO A 46 -10.44 -2.75 -5.15
C PRO A 46 -9.59 -3.98 -5.47
N TYR A 47 -10.18 -5.16 -5.31
CA TYR A 47 -9.60 -6.43 -5.75
C TYR A 47 -9.14 -6.31 -7.22
N GLY A 48 -7.84 -6.55 -7.45
CA GLY A 48 -7.16 -6.33 -8.74
C GLY A 48 -6.06 -5.27 -8.71
N MET A 49 -6.10 -4.31 -7.75
CA MET A 49 -5.03 -3.32 -7.61
C MET A 49 -3.71 -3.88 -7.06
N ILE A 50 -3.71 -5.10 -6.49
CA ILE A 50 -2.49 -5.85 -6.13
C ILE A 50 -1.52 -5.95 -7.31
N GLY A 51 -2.03 -6.20 -8.52
CA GLY A 51 -1.21 -6.32 -9.73
C GLY A 51 -0.49 -5.02 -10.10
N LEU A 52 -0.93 -3.88 -9.57
CA LEU A 52 -0.26 -2.60 -9.83
C LEU A 52 1.11 -2.52 -9.17
N ARG A 53 1.38 -3.22 -8.06
CA ARG A 53 2.75 -3.27 -7.50
C ARG A 53 3.77 -3.86 -8.48
N LEU A 54 3.29 -4.74 -9.37
CA LEU A 54 4.08 -5.44 -10.39
C LEU A 54 4.06 -4.74 -11.76
N SER A 55 3.34 -3.62 -11.89
CA SER A 55 3.33 -2.85 -13.13
C SER A 55 4.70 -2.20 -13.35
N ALA A 56 5.19 -2.24 -14.60
CA ALA A 56 6.53 -1.74 -14.96
C ALA A 56 6.77 -0.26 -14.60
N GLY A 57 5.71 0.53 -14.40
CA GLY A 57 5.80 1.94 -13.98
C GLY A 57 5.61 2.18 -12.48
N SER A 58 5.43 1.13 -11.68
CA SER A 58 5.34 1.23 -10.23
C SER A 58 6.72 1.13 -9.60
N ARG A 59 6.99 1.98 -8.61
CA ARG A 59 8.24 1.97 -7.83
C ARG A 59 7.98 1.94 -6.34
N SER A 60 8.88 1.32 -5.59
CA SER A 60 8.90 1.43 -4.13
C SER A 60 9.21 2.87 -3.70
N LEU A 61 8.62 3.28 -2.59
CA LEU A 61 8.93 4.55 -1.94
C LEU A 61 10.14 4.39 -1.01
N THR A 62 10.97 5.43 -0.98
CA THR A 62 12.06 5.53 0.00
C THR A 62 11.53 5.85 1.39
N ALA A 63 12.33 5.59 2.43
CA ALA A 63 11.96 5.95 3.81
C ALA A 63 11.59 7.44 3.96
N ALA A 64 12.33 8.34 3.30
CA ALA A 64 12.04 9.78 3.34
C ALA A 64 10.68 10.12 2.71
N GLU A 65 10.30 9.44 1.62
CA GLU A 65 9.00 9.63 0.98
C GLU A 65 7.85 9.06 1.82
N ILE A 66 8.08 7.93 2.50
CA ILE A 66 7.11 7.32 3.41
C ILE A 66 6.83 8.24 4.59
N LEU A 67 7.87 8.84 5.18
CA LEU A 67 7.75 9.81 6.28
C LEU A 67 6.99 11.08 5.90
N ALA A 68 6.90 11.40 4.61
CA ALA A 68 6.13 12.53 4.10
C ALA A 68 4.67 12.19 3.78
N LEU A 69 4.25 10.91 3.93
CA LEU A 69 2.87 10.51 3.69
C LEU A 69 1.95 10.93 4.85
N PRO A 70 0.65 11.15 4.58
CA PRO A 70 -0.36 11.30 5.61
C PRO A 70 -0.43 10.07 6.52
N LEU A 71 -0.56 10.33 7.83
CA LEU A 71 -0.78 9.32 8.87
C LEU A 71 -2.20 8.72 8.77
#